data_AF-A0A964IU88-F1
#
_entry.id   AF-A0A964IU88-F1
#
_cell.length_a   1.000
_cell.length_b   1.000
_cell.length_c   1.000
_cell.angle_alpha   90.00
_cell.angle_beta   90.00
_cell.angle_gamma   90.00
#
_symmetry.space_group_name_H-M   'P 1'
#
loop_
_entity.id
_entity.type
_entity.pdbx_description
1 polymer ?
#
loop_
_entity_poly.entity_id
_entity_poly.type
_entity_poly.pdbx_seq_one_letter_code
_entity_poly.pdbx_strand_id
1 'polypeptide(L)'
;MAETRLPASSPGLTLPPEYLTRVQAAHSVEQRVIRARQALAETLAENPAAPRDVILALAKDADLVAAPILTLSDILTAEEMIAIIYDQASLVKMAAIADRRRVPPMSAWR
;
A
#
# COMPACT_ATOMS: atom_id res chain seq x y z
N MET A 1 9.97 -19.06 36.81
CA MET A 1 9.83 -17.76 36.11
C MET A 1 10.86 -17.78 35.00
N ALA A 2 10.44 -18.02 33.76
CA ALA A 2 11.33 -18.13 32.60
C ALA A 2 11.35 -16.80 31.86
N GLU A 3 12.48 -16.12 31.90
CA GLU A 3 12.71 -14.82 31.29
C GLU A 3 13.21 -15.05 29.86
N THR A 4 12.36 -14.76 28.87
CA THR A 4 12.68 -14.91 27.45
C THR A 4 13.73 -13.86 27.06
N ARG A 5 14.99 -14.28 27.02
CA ARG A 5 16.12 -13.46 26.58
C ARG A 5 16.07 -13.33 25.04
N LEU A 6 15.80 -12.13 24.55
CA LEU A 6 15.95 -11.76 23.14
C LEU A 6 17.37 -12.12 22.66
N PRO A 7 17.56 -12.75 21.49
CA PRO A 7 18.90 -13.01 20.98
C PRO A 7 19.61 -11.68 20.72
N ALA A 8 20.78 -11.52 21.33
CA ALA A 8 21.64 -10.37 21.18
C ALA A 8 21.93 -10.10 19.70
N SER A 9 21.91 -8.82 19.32
CA SER A 9 22.48 -8.32 18.07
C SER A 9 23.79 -9.05 17.77
N SER A 10 23.88 -9.70 16.61
CA SER A 10 25.06 -10.47 16.22
C SER A 10 26.34 -9.63 16.42
N PRO A 11 27.29 -10.08 17.26
CA PRO A 11 28.48 -9.32 17.55
C PRO A 11 29.41 -9.38 16.34
N GLY A 12 29.72 -8.22 15.75
CA GLY A 12 30.93 -8.08 14.92
C GLY A 12 30.78 -7.55 13.50
N LEU A 13 29.58 -7.23 13.01
CA LEU A 13 29.47 -6.55 11.71
C LEU A 13 29.40 -5.02 11.90
N THR A 14 30.54 -4.40 12.22
CA THR A 14 30.66 -2.94 12.11
C THR A 14 30.80 -2.61 10.62
N LEU A 15 29.68 -2.26 9.99
CA LEU A 15 29.70 -1.79 8.61
C LEU A 15 30.54 -0.51 8.53
N PRO A 16 31.44 -0.39 7.53
CA PRO A 16 32.15 0.86 7.27
C PRO A 16 31.17 2.04 7.15
N PRO A 17 31.49 3.24 7.67
CA PRO A 17 30.55 4.38 7.70
C PRO A 17 29.92 4.72 6.35
N GLU A 18 30.67 4.57 5.26
CA GLU A 18 30.20 4.80 3.90
C GLU A 18 29.07 3.86 3.47
N TYR A 19 28.98 2.66 4.06
CA TYR A 19 27.93 1.70 3.77
C TYR A 19 26.59 2.14 4.35
N LEU A 20 26.60 2.69 5.57
CA LEU A 20 25.40 3.23 6.23
C LEU A 20 24.83 4.40 5.44
N THR A 21 25.67 5.32 4.97
CA THR A 21 25.24 6.48 4.17
C THR A 21 24.53 6.05 2.87
N ARG A 22 25.05 5.01 2.18
CA ARG A 22 24.44 4.53 0.93
C ARG A 22 23.09 3.85 1.18
N VAL A 23 22.98 3.03 2.22
CA VAL A 23 21.72 2.38 2.61
C VAL A 23 20.68 3.43 3.02
N GLN A 24 21.09 4.44 3.80
CA GLN A 24 20.22 5.56 4.19
C GLN A 24 19.73 6.36 2.97
N ALA A 25 20.62 6.68 2.03
CA ALA A 25 20.26 7.42 0.82
C ALA A 25 19.28 6.61 -0.06
N ALA A 26 19.52 5.31 -0.25
CA ALA A 26 18.62 4.43 -0.99
C ALA A 26 17.23 4.37 -0.35
N HIS A 27 17.18 4.16 0.97
CA HIS A 27 15.93 4.15 1.73
C HIS A 27 15.18 5.49 1.63
N SER A 28 15.89 6.62 1.70
CA SER A 28 15.29 7.95 1.53
C SER A 28 14.64 8.15 0.16
N VAL A 29 15.30 7.70 -0.92
CA VAL A 29 14.75 7.81 -2.28
C VAL A 29 13.49 6.95 -2.41
N GLU A 30 13.52 5.72 -1.92
CA GLU A 30 12.35 4.83 -1.93
C GLU A 30 11.15 5.46 -1.21
N GLN A 31 11.36 6.02 -0.02
CA GLN A 31 10.32 6.73 0.74
C GLN A 31 9.75 7.93 -0.04
N ARG A 32 10.61 8.70 -0.74
CA ARG A 32 10.17 9.82 -1.57
C ARG A 32 9.30 9.36 -2.75
N VAL A 33 9.66 8.24 -3.38
CA VAL A 33 8.88 7.67 -4.49
C VAL A 33 7.50 7.21 -3.99
N ILE A 34 7.44 6.55 -2.83
CA ILE A 34 6.16 6.15 -2.21
C ILE A 34 5.29 7.38 -1.94
N ARG A 35 5.87 8.46 -1.38
CA ARG A 35 5.14 9.72 -1.13
C ARG A 35 4.62 10.38 -2.40
N ALA A 36 5.39 10.33 -3.49
CA ALA A 36 4.93 10.86 -4.77
C ALA A 36 3.73 10.07 -5.31
N ARG A 37 3.75 8.73 -5.24
CA ARG A 37 2.62 7.90 -5.64
C ARG A 37 1.42 8.05 -4.70
N GLN A 38 1.66 8.25 -3.41
CA GLN A 38 0.60 8.58 -2.44
C GLN A 38 -0.09 9.89 -2.82
N ALA A 39 0.65 10.96 -3.09
CA ALA A 39 0.07 12.24 -3.49
C ALA A 39 -0.72 12.12 -4.81
N LEU A 40 -0.23 11.33 -5.76
CA LEU A 40 -0.96 11.01 -6.98
C LEU A 40 -2.26 10.25 -6.69
N ALA A 41 -2.20 9.25 -5.80
CA ALA A 41 -3.37 8.48 -5.40
C ALA A 41 -4.43 9.37 -4.72
N GLU A 42 -4.03 10.23 -3.78
CA GLU A 42 -4.91 11.21 -3.15
C GLU A 42 -5.57 12.14 -4.17
N THR A 43 -4.82 12.56 -5.20
CA THR A 43 -5.34 13.42 -6.28
C THR A 43 -6.35 12.71 -7.18
N LEU A 44 -6.12 11.43 -7.48
CA LEU A 44 -6.95 10.66 -8.41
C LEU A 44 -8.09 9.91 -7.74
N ALA A 45 -8.06 9.73 -6.42
CA ALA A 45 -8.98 8.87 -5.69
C ALA A 45 -10.45 9.20 -5.96
N GLU A 46 -10.81 10.48 -6.01
CA GLU A 46 -12.19 10.92 -6.27
C GLU A 46 -12.44 11.36 -7.71
N ASN A 47 -11.46 11.21 -8.62
CA ASN A 47 -11.58 11.67 -9.99
C ASN A 47 -12.28 10.60 -10.87
N PRO A 48 -13.54 10.82 -11.31
CA PRO A 48 -14.26 9.84 -12.14
C PRO A 48 -13.69 9.71 -13.57
N ALA A 49 -12.87 10.67 -14.02
CA ALA A 49 -12.20 10.63 -15.30
C ALA A 49 -10.80 10.00 -15.24
N ALA A 50 -10.37 9.51 -14.06
CA ALA A 50 -9.06 8.87 -13.93
C ALA A 50 -8.99 7.60 -14.79
N PRO A 51 -7.85 7.33 -15.45
CA PRO A 51 -7.66 6.10 -16.20
C PRO A 51 -7.77 4.87 -15.30
N ARG A 52 -8.62 3.91 -15.69
CA ARG A 52 -8.94 2.72 -14.90
C ARG A 52 -7.72 1.86 -14.59
N ASP A 53 -6.80 1.74 -15.55
CA ASP A 53 -5.54 1.01 -15.41
C ASP A 53 -4.62 1.65 -14.34
N VAL A 54 -4.53 2.98 -14.32
CA VAL A 54 -3.78 3.72 -13.30
C VAL A 54 -4.39 3.53 -11.92
N ILE A 55 -5.72 3.62 -11.81
CA ILE A 55 -6.44 3.38 -10.54
C ILE A 55 -6.17 1.96 -10.04
N LEU A 56 -6.25 0.95 -10.90
CA LEU A 56 -5.98 -0.44 -10.52
C LEU A 56 -4.52 -0.65 -10.10
N ALA A 57 -3.57 0.00 -10.77
CA ALA A 57 -2.16 -0.06 -10.40
C ALA A 57 -1.91 0.55 -9.00
N LEU A 58 -2.47 1.73 -8.72
CA LEU A 58 -2.34 2.40 -7.43
C LEU A 58 -3.03 1.61 -6.29
N ALA A 59 -4.18 0.98 -6.56
CA ALA A 59 -4.87 0.13 -5.59
C ALA A 59 -4.05 -1.12 -5.19
N LYS A 60 -3.19 -1.61 -6.09
CA LYS A 60 -2.29 -2.75 -5.86
C LYS A 60 -0.93 -2.36 -5.26
N ASP A 61 -0.62 -1.07 -5.17
CA ASP A 61 0.65 -0.53 -4.64
C ASP A 61 0.75 -0.68 -3.11
N ALA A 62 1.77 -0.10 -2.47
CA ALA A 62 1.94 -0.07 -1.03
C ALA A 62 0.69 0.45 -0.30
N ASP A 63 0.47 0.00 0.93
CA ASP A 63 -0.75 0.29 1.69
C ASP A 63 -1.10 1.78 1.77
N LEU A 64 -0.11 2.65 1.98
CA LEU A 64 -0.31 4.11 2.03
C LEU A 64 -0.81 4.71 0.71
N VAL A 65 -0.44 4.10 -0.42
CA VAL A 65 -0.86 4.52 -1.77
C VAL A 65 -2.23 3.93 -2.12
N ALA A 66 -2.45 2.67 -1.76
CA ALA A 66 -3.67 1.94 -2.06
C ALA A 66 -4.87 2.43 -1.24
N ALA A 67 -4.67 2.81 0.02
CA ALA A 67 -5.74 3.21 0.94
C ALA A 67 -6.69 4.28 0.36
N PRO A 68 -6.24 5.47 -0.09
CA PRO A 68 -7.14 6.48 -0.63
C PRO A 68 -7.92 5.99 -1.87
N ILE A 69 -7.28 5.21 -2.74
CA ILE A 69 -7.93 4.65 -3.92
C ILE A 69 -9.04 3.67 -3.54
N LEU A 70 -8.73 2.72 -2.65
CA LEU A 70 -9.65 1.68 -2.23
C LEU A 70 -10.84 2.25 -1.43
N THR A 71 -10.65 3.35 -0.71
CA THR A 71 -11.70 3.99 0.08
C THR A 71 -12.61 4.91 -0.74
N LEU A 72 -12.07 5.66 -1.71
CA LEU A 72 -12.81 6.77 -2.34
C LEU A 72 -13.12 6.55 -3.82
N SER A 73 -12.34 5.74 -4.54
CA SER A 73 -12.52 5.60 -5.99
C SER A 73 -13.77 4.83 -6.35
N ASP A 74 -14.61 5.42 -7.21
CA ASP A 74 -15.81 4.79 -7.78
C ASP A 74 -15.54 4.01 -9.09
N ILE A 75 -14.28 3.98 -9.54
CA ILE A 75 -13.88 3.32 -10.79
C ILE A 75 -13.67 1.81 -10.60
N LEU A 76 -13.23 1.38 -9.41
CA LEU A 76 -12.98 -0.02 -9.11
C LEU A 76 -14.28 -0.80 -9.01
N THR A 77 -14.27 -2.03 -9.52
CA THR A 77 -15.36 -2.99 -9.36
C THR A 77 -15.22 -3.79 -8.07
N ALA A 78 -16.33 -4.37 -7.59
CA ALA A 78 -16.29 -5.24 -6.40
C ALA A 78 -15.37 -6.45 -6.61
N GLU A 79 -15.35 -7.03 -7.81
CA GLU A 79 -14.51 -8.16 -8.19
C GLU A 79 -13.03 -7.82 -8.09
N GLU A 80 -12.63 -6.61 -8.50
CA GLU A 80 -11.25 -6.16 -8.39
C GLU A 80 -10.83 -5.93 -6.95
N MET A 81 -11.72 -5.34 -6.14
CA MET A 81 -11.47 -5.18 -4.70
C MET A 81 -11.27 -6.54 -4.02
N ILE A 82 -12.12 -7.52 -4.33
CA ILE A 82 -11.99 -8.90 -3.83
C ILE A 82 -10.68 -9.52 -4.30
N ALA A 83 -10.33 -9.36 -5.58
CA ALA A 83 -9.08 -9.89 -6.11
C ALA A 83 -7.86 -9.28 -5.42
N ILE A 84 -7.87 -7.98 -5.12
CA ILE A 84 -6.79 -7.30 -4.37
C ILE A 84 -6.67 -7.85 -2.95
N ILE A 85 -7.80 -8.03 -2.24
CA ILE A 85 -7.80 -8.61 -0.89
C ILE A 85 -7.22 -10.03 -0.92
N TYR A 86 -7.62 -10.84 -1.89
CA TYR A 86 -7.19 -12.23 -2.01
C TYR A 86 -5.69 -12.35 -2.31
N ASP A 87 -5.18 -11.53 -3.24
CA ASP A 87 -3.79 -11.58 -3.69
C ASP A 87 -2.79 -11.10 -2.62
N GLN A 88 -3.17 -10.08 -1.84
CA GLN A 88 -2.20 -9.35 -0.99
C GLN A 88 -2.44 -9.49 0.51
N ALA A 89 -3.61 -9.96 0.94
CA ALA A 89 -3.95 -10.21 2.35
C ALA A 89 -3.62 -9.05 3.31
N SER A 90 -3.70 -7.79 2.86
CA SER A 90 -3.39 -6.59 3.66
C SER A 90 -4.59 -6.13 4.47
N LEU A 91 -4.43 -6.03 5.80
CA LEU A 91 -5.46 -5.49 6.70
C LEU A 91 -5.78 -4.02 6.41
N VAL A 92 -4.80 -3.21 6.00
CA VAL A 92 -5.02 -1.80 5.66
C VAL A 92 -5.94 -1.68 4.46
N LYS A 93 -5.73 -2.52 3.44
CA LYS A 93 -6.57 -2.54 2.25
C LYS A 93 -7.98 -3.05 2.54
N MET A 94 -8.12 -4.08 3.37
CA MET A 94 -9.43 -4.56 3.83
C MET A 94 -10.19 -3.47 4.60
N ALA A 95 -9.53 -2.78 5.53
CA ALA A 95 -10.11 -1.66 6.28
C ALA A 95 -10.53 -0.52 5.35
N ALA A 96 -9.66 -0.14 4.40
CA ALA A 96 -9.96 0.89 3.42
C ALA A 96 -11.21 0.60 2.59
N ILE A 97 -11.42 -0.67 2.21
CA ILE A 97 -12.62 -1.14 1.49
C ILE A 97 -13.84 -1.16 2.41
N ALA A 98 -13.68 -1.57 3.67
CA ALA A 98 -14.75 -1.60 4.67
C ALA A 98 -15.26 -0.19 5.03
N ASP A 99 -14.39 0.81 5.02
CA ASP A 99 -14.71 2.21 5.31
C ASP A 99 -15.42 2.94 4.16
N ARG A 100 -15.61 2.30 3.00
CA ARG A 100 -16.31 2.89 1.86
C ARG A 100 -17.75 3.24 2.22
N ARG A 101 -18.19 4.45 1.86
CA ARG A 101 -19.61 4.83 1.95
C ARG A 101 -20.51 4.01 1.04
N ARG A 102 -19.97 3.55 -0.10
CA ARG A 102 -20.69 2.76 -1.09
C ARG A 102 -19.75 1.71 -1.68
N VAL A 103 -20.20 0.47 -1.64
CA VAL A 103 -19.54 -0.64 -2.34
C VAL A 103 -20.19 -0.79 -3.72
N PRO A 104 -19.40 -0.82 -4.81
CA PRO A 104 -19.91 -1.08 -6.15
C PRO A 104 -20.69 -2.40 -6.21
N PRO A 105 -21.73 -2.51 -7.06
CA PRO A 105 -22.44 -3.76 -7.24
C PRO A 105 -21.54 -4.82 -7.88
N MET A 106 -21.74 -6.07 -7.51
CA MET A 106 -21.07 -7.20 -8.16
C MET A 106 -21.65 -7.40 -9.57
N SER A 107 -20.80 -7.36 -10.58
CA SER A 107 -21.16 -7.50 -11.99
C SER A 107 -21.49 -8.94 -12.38
N ALA A 108 -20.92 -9.93 -11.69
CA ALA A 108 -21.09 -11.36 -12.00
C ALA A 108 -22.42 -12.00 -11.53
N TRP A 109 -23.30 -11.25 -10.86
CA TRP A 109 -24.60 -11.75 -10.36
C TRP A 109 -25.83 -11.12 -11.02
N ARG A 110 -25.67 -10.60 -12.24
CA ARG A 110 -26.79 -10.11 -13.06
C ARG A 110 -27.30 -11.15 -14.05
#